data_AF-A0A9W7AFS0-F1
#
_entry.id   AF-A0A9W7AFS0-F1
#
_cell.length_a   1.000
_cell.length_b   1.000
_cell.length_c   1.000
_cell.angle_alpha   90.00
_cell.angle_beta   90.00
_cell.angle_gamma   90.00
#
_symmetry.space_group_name_H-M   'P 1'
#
loop_
_entity.id
_entity.type
_entity.pdbx_description
1 polymer ?
#
loop_
_entity_poly.entity_id
_entity_poly.type
_entity_poly.pdbx_seq_one_letter_code
_entity_poly.pdbx_strand_id
1 'polypeptide(L)'
;MYAWVTRAFAGDPEYNDLMLAFATLFNLEPPPQAARLLETALSSLPSDPTQPLGEPYPLIERESGSLGAMGAGQWTGQFRTRPHALLDVRQFSDVDEYAKSLSRGARRTLARAYAQNFTVTSTTILGDHPAPHSSLAHFRCVVEHEIRLLASSSSTLDNSFLQALAEAINRFNNCVSQAGELREYRDSNTGEIIAFAQEARKGRVIRGQWFYASDAAAKQYVWFHSVQELVERAIEDEGIDIVDLGPSGTDAFSVLKEKVSVVQ
;
A
#
# COMPACT_ATOMS: atom_id res chain seq x y z
N MET A 1 1.26 11.53 15.16
CA MET A 1 1.81 12.18 13.95
C MET A 1 0.73 12.58 12.97
N TYR A 2 -0.07 11.64 12.42
CA TYR A 2 -1.13 11.92 11.45
C TYR A 2 -2.01 13.13 11.85
N ALA A 3 -2.63 13.09 13.03
CA ALA A 3 -3.46 14.19 13.54
C ALA A 3 -2.76 15.56 13.55
N TRP A 4 -1.50 15.59 13.97
CA TRP A 4 -0.70 16.81 14.04
C TRP A 4 -0.44 17.37 12.64
N VAL A 5 -0.04 16.50 11.71
CA VAL A 5 0.24 16.87 10.32
C VAL A 5 -1.03 17.35 9.62
N THR A 6 -2.18 16.70 9.85
CA THR A 6 -3.47 17.15 9.32
C THR A 6 -3.82 18.57 9.77
N ARG A 7 -3.57 18.92 11.06
CA ARG A 7 -3.79 20.28 11.57
C ARG A 7 -2.83 21.30 10.94
N ALA A 8 -1.57 20.95 10.78
CA ALA A 8 -0.58 21.82 10.12
C ALA A 8 -1.00 22.13 8.67
N PHE A 9 -1.44 21.12 7.90
CA PHE A 9 -1.95 21.31 6.53
C PHE A 9 -3.28 22.06 6.47
N ALA A 10 -4.09 22.02 7.53
CA ALA A 10 -5.28 22.87 7.66
C ALA A 10 -4.95 24.35 7.93
N GLY A 11 -3.66 24.72 8.00
CA GLY A 11 -3.21 26.10 8.17
C GLY A 11 -3.16 26.56 9.62
N ASP A 12 -3.23 25.65 10.60
CA ASP A 12 -3.12 25.99 12.02
C ASP A 12 -1.63 26.18 12.40
N PRO A 13 -1.19 27.43 12.67
CA PRO A 13 0.22 27.74 12.88
C PRO A 13 0.79 27.10 14.16
N GLU A 14 -0.04 26.74 15.15
CA GLU A 14 0.43 26.06 16.36
C GLU A 14 0.98 24.67 16.07
N TYR A 15 0.60 24.07 14.93
CA TYR A 15 1.01 22.74 14.52
C TYR A 15 2.20 22.74 13.54
N ASN A 16 2.74 23.90 13.17
CA ASN A 16 3.88 24.01 12.25
C ASN A 16 5.22 23.60 12.89
N ASP A 17 5.29 23.49 14.22
CA ASP A 17 6.47 22.98 14.91
C ASP A 17 6.51 21.45 14.88
N LEU A 18 7.07 20.91 13.79
CA LEU A 18 7.25 19.47 13.64
C LEU A 18 8.22 18.90 14.67
N MET A 19 9.21 19.67 15.13
CA MET A 19 10.13 19.19 16.17
C MET A 19 9.38 18.96 17.48
N LEU A 20 8.49 19.87 17.85
CA LEU A 20 7.60 19.69 18.99
C LEU A 20 6.68 18.48 18.79
N ALA A 21 6.12 18.28 17.59
CA ALA A 21 5.32 17.11 17.27
C ALA A 21 6.09 15.80 17.51
N PHE A 22 7.33 15.72 17.00
CA PHE A 22 8.21 14.58 17.18
C PHE A 22 8.57 14.36 18.66
N ALA A 23 9.01 15.41 19.36
CA ALA A 23 9.34 15.33 20.78
C ALA A 23 8.14 14.87 21.62
N THR A 24 6.93 15.33 21.29
CA THR A 24 5.69 14.96 21.97
C THR A 24 5.32 13.49 21.77
N LEU A 25 5.59 12.94 20.58
CA LEU A 25 5.27 11.53 20.28
C LEU A 25 6.20 10.54 20.97
N PHE A 26 7.46 10.92 21.20
CA PHE A 26 8.46 10.05 21.79
C PHE A 26 8.72 10.30 23.28
N ASN A 27 8.25 11.41 23.81
CA ASN A 27 8.34 11.71 25.23
C ASN A 27 7.13 11.12 25.97
N LEU A 28 7.38 10.26 26.96
CA LEU A 28 6.33 9.70 27.83
C LEU A 28 5.62 10.79 28.66
N GLU A 29 6.29 11.92 28.90
CA GLU A 29 5.74 13.07 29.63
C GLU A 29 5.97 14.37 28.83
N PRO A 30 5.15 14.63 27.79
CA PRO A 30 5.30 15.84 26.99
C PRO A 30 4.99 17.09 27.84
N PRO A 31 5.64 18.24 27.56
CA PRO A 31 5.31 19.50 28.23
C PRO A 31 3.81 19.81 28.14
N PRO A 32 3.20 20.49 29.14
CA PRO A 32 1.75 20.71 29.18
C PRO A 32 1.16 21.34 27.90
N GLN A 33 1.90 22.26 27.28
CA GLN A 33 1.51 22.85 25.99
C GLN A 33 1.42 21.80 24.88
N ALA A 34 2.41 20.91 24.79
CA ALA A 34 2.49 19.88 23.77
C ALA A 34 1.45 18.77 24.01
N ALA A 35 1.19 18.42 25.27
CA ALA A 35 0.11 17.53 25.66
C ALA A 35 -1.27 18.07 25.22
N ARG A 36 -1.53 19.37 25.46
CA ARG A 36 -2.77 20.04 25.02
C ARG A 36 -2.92 20.04 23.50
N LEU A 37 -1.84 20.35 22.77
CA LEU A 37 -1.85 20.33 21.30
C LEU A 37 -2.12 18.93 20.76
N LEU A 38 -1.53 17.89 21.39
CA LEU A 38 -1.76 16.49 21.04
C LEU A 38 -3.22 16.09 21.28
N GLU A 39 -3.77 16.39 22.46
CA GLU A 39 -5.17 16.10 22.80
C GLU A 39 -6.13 16.79 21.82
N THR A 40 -5.88 18.07 21.53
CA THR A 40 -6.67 18.85 20.56
C THR A 40 -6.59 18.23 19.17
N ALA A 41 -5.40 17.85 18.71
CA ALA A 41 -5.23 17.21 17.41
C ALA A 41 -5.96 15.86 17.35
N LEU A 42 -5.84 15.02 18.37
CA LEU A 42 -6.51 13.73 18.44
C LEU A 42 -8.03 13.89 18.46
N SER A 43 -8.55 14.88 19.19
CA SER A 43 -10.00 15.18 19.26
C SER A 43 -10.57 15.68 17.93
N SER A 44 -9.72 16.19 17.04
CA SER A 44 -10.12 16.66 15.70
C SER A 44 -10.16 15.55 14.64
N LEU A 45 -9.67 14.35 14.97
CA LEU A 45 -9.75 13.22 14.06
C LEU A 45 -11.21 12.75 13.93
N PRO A 46 -11.61 12.25 12.75
CA PRO A 46 -12.91 11.63 12.60
C PRO A 46 -13.05 10.44 13.54
N SER A 47 -14.25 10.24 14.09
CA SER A 47 -14.57 9.09 14.94
C SER A 47 -14.47 7.77 14.17
N ASP A 48 -14.73 7.81 12.87
CA ASP A 48 -14.50 6.70 11.96
C ASP A 48 -13.09 6.83 11.34
N PRO A 49 -12.14 5.94 11.69
CA PRO A 49 -10.78 6.00 11.16
C PRO A 49 -10.69 5.64 9.67
N THR A 50 -11.77 5.15 9.06
CA THR A 50 -11.86 4.79 7.64
C THR A 50 -12.37 5.92 6.76
N GLN A 51 -12.89 7.00 7.35
CA GLN A 51 -13.34 8.18 6.63
C GLN A 51 -12.19 8.79 5.79
N PRO A 52 -12.35 8.92 4.46
CA PRO A 52 -11.38 9.61 3.61
C PRO A 52 -11.18 11.07 4.03
N LEU A 53 -9.93 11.54 4.00
CA LEU A 53 -9.54 12.88 4.44
C LEU A 53 -8.67 13.57 3.39
N GLY A 54 -8.68 14.91 3.40
CA GLY A 54 -7.93 15.74 2.46
C GLY A 54 -8.76 16.18 1.26
N GLU A 55 -8.13 16.93 0.36
CA GLU A 55 -8.77 17.47 -0.84
C GLU A 55 -8.76 16.43 -1.98
N PRO A 56 -9.74 16.49 -2.90
CA PRO A 56 -9.70 15.68 -4.11
C PRO A 56 -8.53 16.08 -5.01
N TYR A 57 -7.89 15.09 -5.63
CA TYR A 57 -6.93 15.31 -6.71
C TYR A 57 -7.63 15.22 -8.07
N PRO A 58 -7.49 16.20 -8.96
CA PRO A 58 -7.97 16.09 -10.33
C PRO A 58 -7.51 14.80 -11.00
N LEU A 59 -8.35 14.19 -11.84
CA LEU A 59 -8.04 12.91 -12.50
C LEU A 59 -6.70 12.96 -13.26
N ILE A 60 -6.43 14.07 -13.96
CA ILE A 60 -5.17 14.26 -14.70
C ILE A 60 -3.93 14.23 -13.78
N GLU A 61 -4.04 14.75 -12.55
CA GLU A 61 -2.95 14.69 -11.57
C GLU A 61 -2.77 13.26 -11.06
N ARG A 62 -3.89 12.54 -10.83
CA ARG A 62 -3.86 11.13 -10.42
C ARG A 62 -3.24 10.22 -11.48
N GLU A 63 -3.60 10.43 -12.74
CA GLU A 63 -3.02 9.73 -13.88
C GLU A 63 -1.52 10.01 -14.01
N SER A 64 -1.12 11.27 -13.85
CA SER A 64 0.30 11.67 -13.82
C SER A 64 1.06 11.02 -12.66
N GLY A 65 0.49 11.02 -11.45
CA GLY A 65 1.07 10.36 -10.28
C GLY A 65 1.26 8.84 -10.47
N SER A 66 0.39 8.22 -11.27
CA SER A 66 0.46 6.79 -11.59
C SER A 66 1.63 6.42 -12.52
N LEU A 67 2.24 7.41 -13.18
CA LEU A 67 3.43 7.21 -14.02
C LEU A 67 4.66 6.80 -13.19
N GLY A 68 4.79 7.31 -11.97
CA GLY A 68 5.88 6.95 -11.05
C GLY A 68 5.74 5.52 -10.52
N ALA A 69 4.49 5.10 -10.23
CA ALA A 69 4.17 3.81 -9.66
C ALA A 69 4.48 2.62 -10.58
N MET A 70 4.48 2.77 -11.89
CA MET A 70 4.82 1.68 -12.83
C MET A 70 6.12 1.91 -13.58
N GLY A 71 7.05 2.64 -12.98
CA GLY A 71 8.38 2.78 -13.54
C GLY A 71 8.44 3.56 -14.86
N ALA A 72 7.43 4.38 -15.22
CA ALA A 72 7.58 5.27 -16.39
C ALA A 72 8.79 6.19 -16.22
N GLY A 73 9.01 6.70 -15.00
CA GLY A 73 10.21 7.45 -14.62
C GLY A 73 11.52 6.65 -14.75
N GLN A 74 11.45 5.31 -14.79
CA GLN A 74 12.61 4.46 -15.09
C GLN A 74 12.90 4.45 -16.58
N TRP A 75 11.85 4.45 -17.42
CA TRP A 75 11.97 4.41 -18.88
C TRP A 75 12.48 5.75 -19.42
N THR A 76 12.19 6.85 -18.72
CA THR A 76 12.77 8.17 -18.98
C THR A 76 14.18 8.34 -18.38
N GLY A 77 14.72 7.32 -17.70
CA GLY A 77 16.05 7.36 -17.07
C GLY A 77 16.15 8.20 -15.79
N GLN A 78 15.01 8.68 -15.28
CA GLN A 78 14.95 9.59 -14.13
C GLN A 78 15.21 8.88 -12.79
N PHE A 79 14.94 7.57 -12.70
CA PHE A 79 15.14 6.79 -11.48
C PHE A 79 15.74 5.39 -11.75
N ARG A 80 16.80 5.01 -11.03
CA ARG A 80 17.28 3.62 -10.97
C ARG A 80 16.45 2.83 -9.97
N THR A 81 15.73 1.84 -10.44
CA THR A 81 14.93 0.94 -9.58
C THR A 81 15.43 -0.49 -9.67
N ARG A 82 14.99 -1.30 -8.72
CA ARG A 82 15.30 -2.74 -8.68
C ARG A 82 14.47 -3.48 -9.73
N PRO A 83 14.94 -4.64 -10.23
CA PRO A 83 14.18 -5.47 -11.16
C PRO A 83 12.78 -5.79 -10.63
N HIS A 84 11.80 -5.74 -11.54
CA HIS A 84 10.42 -6.12 -11.28
C HIS A 84 10.18 -7.57 -11.69
N ALA A 85 9.23 -8.24 -11.02
CA ALA A 85 8.72 -9.52 -11.46
C ALA A 85 7.46 -9.27 -12.31
N LEU A 86 7.56 -9.58 -13.60
CA LEU A 86 6.49 -9.41 -14.58
C LEU A 86 5.92 -10.77 -14.96
N LEU A 87 4.61 -10.89 -15.03
CA LEU A 87 3.90 -12.08 -15.46
C LEU A 87 3.13 -11.76 -16.74
N ASP A 88 3.47 -12.46 -17.83
CA ASP A 88 2.70 -12.42 -19.08
C ASP A 88 1.45 -13.27 -18.92
N VAL A 89 0.27 -12.64 -19.01
CA VAL A 89 -1.02 -13.31 -18.84
C VAL A 89 -1.62 -13.80 -20.15
N ARG A 90 -1.07 -13.42 -21.31
CA ARG A 90 -1.58 -13.82 -22.64
C ARG A 90 -1.48 -15.31 -22.92
N GLN A 91 -0.63 -16.00 -22.16
CA GLN A 91 -0.44 -17.44 -22.23
C GLN A 91 -1.54 -18.25 -21.51
N PHE A 92 -2.46 -17.57 -20.81
CA PHE A 92 -3.55 -18.20 -20.06
C PHE A 92 -4.89 -17.77 -20.64
N SER A 93 -5.81 -18.74 -20.74
CA SER A 93 -7.19 -18.50 -21.15
C SER A 93 -8.10 -18.14 -19.96
N ASP A 94 -7.73 -18.61 -18.76
CA ASP A 94 -8.45 -18.39 -17.52
C ASP A 94 -7.49 -18.48 -16.31
N VAL A 95 -7.98 -18.05 -15.14
CA VAL A 95 -7.20 -18.07 -13.88
C VAL A 95 -6.88 -19.49 -13.41
N ASP A 96 -7.67 -20.49 -13.80
CA ASP A 96 -7.45 -21.89 -13.44
C ASP A 96 -6.22 -22.47 -14.18
N GLU A 97 -6.03 -22.09 -15.45
CA GLU A 97 -4.85 -22.43 -16.25
C GLU A 97 -3.60 -21.81 -15.62
N TYR A 98 -3.66 -20.53 -15.25
CA TYR A 98 -2.60 -19.88 -14.48
C TYR A 98 -2.30 -20.66 -13.19
N ALA A 99 -3.31 -20.95 -12.37
CA ALA A 99 -3.11 -21.67 -11.12
C ALA A 99 -2.49 -23.07 -11.35
N LYS A 100 -2.92 -23.81 -12.38
CA LYS A 100 -2.39 -25.13 -12.75
C LYS A 100 -0.92 -25.07 -13.20
N SER A 101 -0.49 -23.97 -13.83
CA SER A 101 0.89 -23.74 -14.25
C SER A 101 1.88 -23.63 -13.07
N LEU A 102 1.40 -23.20 -11.90
CA LEU A 102 2.22 -23.01 -10.71
C LEU A 102 2.66 -24.34 -10.08
N SER A 103 3.75 -24.32 -9.32
CA SER A 103 4.19 -25.49 -8.54
C SER A 103 3.11 -25.96 -7.54
N ARG A 104 3.13 -27.25 -7.17
CA ARG A 104 2.19 -27.81 -6.15
C ARG A 104 2.21 -27.02 -4.85
N GLY A 105 3.38 -26.51 -4.43
CA GLY A 105 3.51 -25.68 -3.24
C GLY A 105 2.76 -24.36 -3.35
N ALA A 106 2.94 -23.65 -4.46
CA ALA A 106 2.25 -22.40 -4.74
C ALA A 106 0.72 -22.59 -4.83
N ARG A 107 0.25 -23.63 -5.53
CA ARG A 107 -1.19 -23.98 -5.60
C ARG A 107 -1.82 -24.20 -4.23
N ARG A 108 -1.13 -24.91 -3.33
CA ARG A 108 -1.61 -25.11 -1.95
C ARG A 108 -1.67 -23.80 -1.17
N THR A 109 -0.74 -22.89 -1.41
CA THR A 109 -0.75 -21.57 -0.78
C THR A 109 -1.91 -20.71 -1.29
N LEU A 110 -2.19 -20.72 -2.59
CA LEU A 110 -3.37 -20.07 -3.17
C LEU A 110 -4.66 -20.62 -2.55
N ALA A 111 -4.82 -21.95 -2.51
CA ALA A 111 -5.98 -22.57 -1.87
C ALA A 111 -6.14 -22.18 -0.39
N ARG A 112 -5.03 -22.02 0.35
CA ARG A 112 -5.07 -21.52 1.74
C ARG A 112 -5.49 -20.06 1.83
N ALA A 113 -5.09 -19.23 0.87
CA ALA A 113 -5.43 -17.82 0.80
C ALA A 113 -6.94 -17.62 0.61
N TYR A 114 -7.57 -18.43 -0.26
CA TYR A 114 -9.03 -18.43 -0.46
C TYR A 114 -9.81 -19.02 0.72
N ALA A 115 -9.17 -19.82 1.56
CA ALA A 115 -9.78 -20.34 2.78
C ALA A 115 -9.67 -19.39 3.98
N GLN A 116 -9.08 -18.21 3.82
CA GLN A 116 -8.96 -17.22 4.89
C GLN A 116 -10.28 -16.50 5.14
N ASN A 117 -10.45 -16.00 6.36
CA ASN A 117 -11.69 -15.38 6.80
C ASN A 117 -11.64 -13.85 6.68
N PHE A 118 -11.44 -13.34 5.48
CA PHE A 118 -11.53 -11.90 5.19
C PHE A 118 -12.58 -11.61 4.12
N THR A 119 -13.06 -10.37 4.11
CA THR A 119 -13.87 -9.81 3.03
C THR A 119 -13.00 -8.89 2.18
N VAL A 120 -13.30 -8.81 0.89
CA VAL A 120 -12.62 -7.90 -0.04
C VAL A 120 -13.66 -6.96 -0.62
N THR A 121 -13.42 -5.66 -0.48
CA THR A 121 -14.20 -4.63 -1.18
C THR A 121 -13.34 -3.95 -2.23
N SER A 122 -13.98 -3.52 -3.32
CA SER A 122 -13.32 -2.75 -4.35
C SER A 122 -13.91 -1.34 -4.44
N THR A 123 -13.05 -0.34 -4.54
CA THR A 123 -13.45 1.05 -4.78
C THR A 123 -12.57 1.69 -5.83
N THR A 124 -13.17 2.28 -6.86
CA THR A 124 -12.44 3.07 -7.87
C THR A 124 -11.93 4.37 -7.27
N ILE A 125 -10.69 4.75 -7.61
CA ILE A 125 -10.07 6.00 -7.17
C ILE A 125 -10.39 7.07 -8.21
N LEU A 126 -11.39 7.91 -7.91
CA LEU A 126 -11.89 8.98 -8.79
C LEU A 126 -11.23 10.33 -8.51
N GLY A 127 -11.34 11.26 -9.47
CA GLY A 127 -10.70 12.58 -9.41
C GLY A 127 -11.50 13.69 -8.71
N ASP A 128 -12.77 13.45 -8.39
CA ASP A 128 -13.70 14.41 -7.80
C ASP A 128 -13.90 14.21 -6.28
N HIS A 129 -13.28 13.17 -5.72
CA HIS A 129 -13.34 12.83 -4.31
C HIS A 129 -11.94 12.59 -3.72
N PRO A 130 -11.77 12.75 -2.39
CA PRO A 130 -10.59 12.26 -1.70
C PRO A 130 -10.38 10.77 -2.01
N ALA A 131 -9.12 10.32 -2.06
CA ALA A 131 -8.86 8.91 -2.37
C ALA A 131 -9.52 8.00 -1.31
N PRO A 132 -10.13 6.87 -1.64
CA PRO A 132 -10.81 6.03 -0.64
C PRO A 132 -9.90 5.57 0.50
N HIS A 133 -8.60 5.40 0.23
CA HIS A 133 -7.55 5.08 1.21
C HIS A 133 -6.86 6.31 1.81
N SER A 134 -7.37 7.52 1.63
CA SER A 134 -6.86 8.74 2.27
C SER A 134 -7.30 8.87 3.74
N SER A 135 -7.42 7.76 4.45
CA SER A 135 -7.92 7.71 5.83
C SER A 135 -6.85 7.27 6.82
N LEU A 136 -7.11 7.52 8.11
CA LEU A 136 -6.17 7.18 9.19
C LEU A 136 -5.88 5.68 9.25
N ALA A 137 -6.89 4.83 9.01
CA ALA A 137 -6.73 3.38 9.04
C ALA A 137 -5.75 2.90 7.96
N HIS A 138 -5.87 3.41 6.74
CA HIS A 138 -4.95 3.10 5.65
C HIS A 138 -3.55 3.67 5.86
N PHE A 139 -3.45 4.89 6.41
CA PHE A 139 -2.16 5.46 6.80
C PHE A 139 -1.44 4.55 7.80
N ARG A 140 -2.15 4.04 8.81
CA ARG A 140 -1.59 3.06 9.76
C ARG A 140 -1.12 1.79 9.04
N CYS A 141 -1.89 1.25 8.10
CA CYS A 141 -1.45 0.10 7.31
C CYS A 141 -0.14 0.35 6.56
N VAL A 142 0.04 1.52 5.94
CA VAL A 142 1.30 1.84 5.24
C VAL A 142 2.46 1.97 6.23
N VAL A 143 2.24 2.68 7.35
CA VAL A 143 3.26 2.89 8.38
C VAL A 143 3.71 1.57 9.01
N GLU A 144 2.77 0.73 9.45
CA GLU A 144 3.06 -0.60 10.00
C GLU A 144 3.80 -1.47 8.97
N HIS A 145 3.36 -1.45 7.72
CA HIS A 145 4.01 -2.20 6.65
C HIS A 145 5.47 -1.80 6.43
N GLU A 146 5.75 -0.50 6.28
CA GLU A 146 7.09 0.00 5.96
C GLU A 146 8.03 -0.09 7.17
N ILE A 147 7.57 0.23 8.38
CA ILE A 147 8.38 0.09 9.60
C ILE A 147 8.80 -1.37 9.77
N ARG A 148 7.87 -2.32 9.61
CA ARG A 148 8.18 -3.75 9.69
C ARG A 148 9.22 -4.20 8.66
N LEU A 149 9.20 -3.66 7.44
CA LEU A 149 10.16 -4.05 6.40
C LEU A 149 11.53 -3.39 6.57
N LEU A 150 11.56 -2.11 6.96
CA LEU A 150 12.77 -1.29 6.92
C LEU A 150 13.48 -1.24 8.27
N ALA A 151 12.76 -1.12 9.38
CA ALA A 151 13.37 -0.96 10.70
C ALA A 151 14.13 -2.22 11.14
N SER A 152 13.69 -3.41 10.73
CA SER A 152 14.38 -4.68 11.03
C SER A 152 15.58 -4.97 10.11
N SER A 153 15.77 -4.20 9.03
CA SER A 153 16.76 -4.49 7.99
C SER A 153 18.09 -3.75 8.16
N SER A 154 18.15 -2.73 9.03
CA SER A 154 19.33 -1.90 9.26
C SER A 154 20.03 -2.33 10.56
N SER A 155 21.10 -3.12 10.43
CA SER A 155 21.91 -3.57 11.57
C SER A 155 22.91 -2.54 12.11
N THR A 156 22.99 -1.31 11.56
CA THR A 156 24.10 -0.40 11.87
C THR A 156 23.82 1.11 11.90
N LEU A 157 22.58 1.59 11.68
CA LEU A 157 22.28 3.04 11.69
C LEU A 157 21.26 3.41 12.76
N ASP A 158 21.64 4.34 13.63
CA ASP A 158 20.86 4.90 14.75
C ASP A 158 19.55 5.62 14.35
N ASN A 159 19.20 5.67 13.06
CA ASN A 159 18.03 6.39 12.53
C ASN A 159 17.09 5.53 11.65
N SER A 160 17.18 4.20 11.72
CA SER A 160 16.39 3.29 10.86
C SER A 160 14.88 3.50 10.97
N PHE A 161 14.38 3.77 12.17
CA PHE A 161 12.96 4.04 12.40
C PHE A 161 12.48 5.32 11.70
N LEU A 162 13.22 6.44 11.85
CA LEU A 162 12.82 7.72 11.26
C LEU A 162 12.88 7.68 9.73
N GLN A 163 13.86 6.98 9.18
CA GLN A 163 13.92 6.72 7.73
C GLN A 163 12.72 5.88 7.27
N ALA A 164 12.39 4.79 7.98
CA ALA A 164 11.23 3.97 7.66
C ALA A 164 9.92 4.76 7.72
N LEU A 165 9.77 5.63 8.72
CA LEU A 165 8.60 6.50 8.85
C LEU A 165 8.53 7.53 7.69
N ALA A 166 9.65 8.14 7.31
CA ALA A 166 9.69 9.05 6.17
C ALA A 166 9.30 8.35 4.86
N GLU A 167 9.83 7.14 4.62
CA GLU A 167 9.46 6.30 3.49
C GLU A 167 7.96 5.92 3.52
N ALA A 168 7.41 5.60 4.69
CA ALA A 168 5.99 5.32 4.85
C ALA A 168 5.11 6.52 4.49
N ILE A 169 5.45 7.72 4.97
CA ILE A 169 4.71 8.95 4.66
C ILE A 169 4.79 9.24 3.16
N ASN A 170 5.99 9.17 2.56
CA ASN A 170 6.18 9.39 1.13
C ASN A 170 5.38 8.38 0.31
N ARG A 171 5.40 7.11 0.70
CA ARG A 171 4.68 6.04 0.02
C ARG A 171 3.17 6.20 0.15
N PHE A 172 2.67 6.57 1.33
CA PHE A 172 1.26 6.89 1.52
C PHE A 172 0.83 8.06 0.65
N ASN A 173 1.59 9.17 0.65
CA ASN A 173 1.30 10.34 -0.19
C ASN A 173 1.28 10.00 -1.68
N ASN A 174 2.26 9.22 -2.15
CA ASN A 174 2.29 8.74 -3.52
C ASN A 174 1.09 7.84 -3.85
N CYS A 175 0.68 6.99 -2.92
CA CYS A 175 -0.44 6.07 -3.06
C CYS A 175 -1.77 6.85 -3.17
N VAL A 176 -2.00 7.85 -2.31
CA VAL A 176 -3.24 8.65 -2.35
C VAL A 176 -3.34 9.58 -3.56
N SER A 177 -2.21 9.93 -4.19
CA SER A 177 -2.16 10.78 -5.38
C SER A 177 -2.28 10.01 -6.69
N GLN A 178 -2.61 8.72 -6.68
CA GLN A 178 -2.70 7.90 -7.89
C GLN A 178 -4.15 7.62 -8.30
N ALA A 179 -4.34 7.16 -9.53
CA ALA A 179 -5.59 6.66 -10.07
C ALA A 179 -5.58 5.12 -10.04
N GLY A 180 -6.76 4.52 -10.22
CA GLY A 180 -6.91 3.08 -10.34
C GLY A 180 -7.96 2.54 -9.38
N GLU A 181 -7.66 1.44 -8.72
CA GLU A 181 -8.61 0.69 -7.92
C GLU A 181 -8.01 0.33 -6.55
N LEU A 182 -8.79 0.53 -5.49
CA LEU A 182 -8.44 0.10 -4.15
C LEU A 182 -9.15 -1.22 -3.86
N ARG A 183 -8.39 -2.25 -3.47
CA ARG A 183 -8.89 -3.49 -2.90
C ARG A 183 -8.63 -3.51 -1.41
N GLU A 184 -9.67 -3.37 -0.61
CA GLU A 184 -9.57 -3.32 0.85
C GLU A 184 -9.94 -4.68 1.43
N TYR A 185 -9.06 -5.22 2.27
CA TYR A 185 -9.22 -6.49 2.95
C TYR A 185 -9.59 -6.24 4.40
N ARG A 186 -10.72 -6.79 4.85
CA ARG A 186 -11.19 -6.68 6.23
C ARG A 186 -11.32 -8.04 6.88
N ASP A 187 -10.94 -8.14 8.15
CA ASP A 187 -11.24 -9.33 8.96
C ASP A 187 -12.75 -9.51 9.06
N SER A 188 -13.27 -10.69 8.72
CA SER A 188 -14.72 -10.91 8.64
C SER A 188 -15.40 -10.93 10.01
N ASN A 189 -14.64 -11.13 11.10
CA ASN A 189 -15.17 -11.17 12.45
C ASN A 189 -15.19 -9.77 13.07
N THR A 190 -14.14 -8.98 12.88
CA THR A 190 -14.01 -7.65 13.52
C THR A 190 -14.43 -6.50 12.61
N GLY A 191 -14.44 -6.69 11.29
CA GLY A 191 -14.65 -5.64 10.31
C GLY A 191 -13.46 -4.69 10.15
N GLU A 192 -12.35 -4.94 10.85
CA GLU A 192 -11.15 -4.10 10.80
C GLU A 192 -10.36 -4.34 9.51
N ILE A 193 -9.74 -3.27 9.00
CA ILE A 193 -8.84 -3.36 7.84
C ILE A 193 -7.58 -4.12 8.25
N ILE A 194 -7.31 -5.22 7.56
CA ILE A 194 -6.10 -6.03 7.76
C ILE A 194 -5.05 -5.74 6.69
N ALA A 195 -5.48 -5.33 5.51
CA ALA A 195 -4.60 -5.03 4.39
C ALA A 195 -5.34 -4.25 3.31
N PHE A 196 -4.61 -3.64 2.40
CA PHE A 196 -5.19 -3.15 1.16
C PHE A 196 -4.20 -3.30 0.01
N ALA A 197 -4.73 -3.38 -1.21
CA ALA A 197 -3.96 -3.30 -2.44
C ALA A 197 -4.43 -2.11 -3.25
N GLN A 198 -3.51 -1.28 -3.72
CA GLN A 198 -3.79 -0.28 -4.74
C GLN A 198 -3.36 -0.83 -6.10
N GLU A 199 -4.29 -0.91 -7.03
CA GLU A 199 -4.08 -1.40 -8.38
C GLU A 199 -4.07 -0.23 -9.36
N ALA A 200 -3.06 -0.16 -10.21
CA ALA A 200 -2.92 0.88 -11.23
C ALA A 200 -2.70 0.23 -12.60
N ARG A 201 -3.32 0.80 -13.63
CA ARG A 201 -3.22 0.35 -15.03
C ARG A 201 -2.46 1.38 -15.86
N LYS A 202 -1.56 0.92 -16.73
CA LYS A 202 -0.79 1.78 -17.63
C LYS A 202 -0.44 1.03 -18.91
N GLY A 203 -1.04 1.49 -20.01
CA GLY A 203 -0.95 0.76 -21.28
C GLY A 203 -1.48 -0.66 -21.07
N ARG A 204 -0.69 -1.65 -21.48
CA ARG A 204 -1.04 -3.08 -21.35
C ARG A 204 -0.51 -3.74 -20.07
N VAL A 205 -0.26 -2.95 -19.02
CA VAL A 205 0.27 -3.45 -17.74
C VAL A 205 -0.67 -3.06 -16.61
N ILE A 206 -0.94 -3.99 -15.70
CA ILE A 206 -1.58 -3.74 -14.42
C ILE A 206 -0.60 -4.06 -13.28
N ARG A 207 -0.52 -3.20 -12.27
CA ARG A 207 0.34 -3.36 -11.10
C ARG A 207 -0.48 -3.29 -9.82
N GLY A 208 -0.23 -4.21 -8.90
CA GLY A 208 -0.69 -4.11 -7.51
C GLY A 208 0.39 -3.57 -6.58
N GLN A 209 -0.01 -2.80 -5.57
CA GLN A 209 0.82 -2.39 -4.45
C GLN A 209 0.10 -2.72 -3.14
N TRP A 210 0.73 -3.54 -2.29
CA TRP A 210 0.08 -4.15 -1.12
C TRP A 210 0.64 -3.64 0.20
N PHE A 211 -0.25 -3.42 1.16
CA PHE A 211 0.06 -2.98 2.51
C PHE A 211 -0.64 -3.85 3.55
N TYR A 212 -0.02 -4.02 4.72
CA TYR A 212 -0.55 -4.86 5.80
C TYR A 212 -0.68 -4.04 7.07
N ALA A 213 -1.80 -4.18 7.77
CA ALA A 213 -2.06 -3.51 9.04
C ALA A 213 -1.22 -4.06 10.20
N SER A 214 -0.72 -5.30 10.10
CA SER A 214 0.03 -5.95 11.17
C SER A 214 0.79 -7.20 10.70
N ASP A 215 1.66 -7.72 11.57
CA ASP A 215 2.30 -9.04 11.41
C ASP A 215 1.28 -10.19 11.32
N ALA A 216 0.18 -10.08 12.07
CA ALA A 216 -0.88 -11.08 12.02
C ALA A 216 -1.56 -11.08 10.65
N ALA A 217 -1.87 -9.89 10.11
CA ALA A 217 -2.44 -9.74 8.79
C ALA A 217 -1.51 -10.27 7.68
N ALA A 218 -0.20 -10.03 7.79
CA ALA A 218 0.79 -10.54 6.84
C ALA A 218 0.83 -12.09 6.77
N LYS A 219 0.35 -12.78 7.82
CA LYS A 219 0.25 -14.25 7.89
C LYS A 219 -1.07 -14.79 7.35
N GLN A 220 -2.05 -13.93 7.04
CA GLN A 220 -3.34 -14.32 6.46
C GLN A 220 -3.29 -14.44 4.92
N TYR A 221 -2.11 -14.67 4.33
CA TYR A 221 -1.97 -14.94 2.89
C TYR A 221 -2.62 -13.91 1.92
N VAL A 222 -2.92 -12.69 2.37
CA VAL A 222 -3.62 -11.67 1.57
C VAL A 222 -2.92 -11.38 0.25
N TRP A 223 -1.58 -11.32 0.22
CA TRP A 223 -0.86 -11.10 -1.04
C TRP A 223 -1.07 -12.21 -2.06
N PHE A 224 -1.16 -13.47 -1.63
CA PHE A 224 -1.42 -14.57 -2.56
C PHE A 224 -2.83 -14.49 -3.15
N HIS A 225 -3.82 -14.18 -2.32
CA HIS A 225 -5.19 -13.93 -2.78
C HIS A 225 -5.21 -12.76 -3.77
N SER A 226 -4.62 -11.63 -3.39
CA SER A 226 -4.60 -10.42 -4.22
C SER A 226 -3.88 -10.60 -5.54
N VAL A 227 -2.81 -11.41 -5.58
CA VAL A 227 -2.10 -11.70 -6.84
C VAL A 227 -2.96 -12.54 -7.76
N GLN A 228 -3.62 -13.58 -7.26
CA GLN A 228 -4.48 -14.41 -8.11
C GLN A 228 -5.66 -13.61 -8.68
N GLU A 229 -6.32 -12.83 -7.83
CA GLU A 229 -7.38 -11.89 -8.22
C GLU A 229 -6.92 -10.86 -9.27
N LEU A 230 -5.71 -10.32 -9.11
CA LEU A 230 -5.12 -9.40 -10.08
C LEU A 230 -4.84 -10.07 -11.42
N VAL A 231 -4.39 -11.33 -11.40
CA VAL A 231 -4.15 -12.14 -12.60
C VAL A 231 -5.46 -12.50 -13.31
N GLU A 232 -6.49 -12.90 -12.57
CA GLU A 232 -7.81 -13.18 -13.12
C GLU A 232 -8.35 -11.98 -13.89
N ARG A 233 -8.36 -10.79 -13.25
CA ARG A 233 -8.77 -9.54 -13.90
C ARG A 233 -7.92 -9.18 -15.11
N ALA A 234 -6.63 -9.47 -15.08
CA ALA A 234 -5.73 -9.19 -16.20
C ALA A 234 -6.00 -10.12 -17.38
N ILE A 235 -6.35 -11.39 -17.13
CA ILE A 235 -6.73 -12.35 -18.18
C ILE A 235 -8.07 -11.95 -18.82
N GLU A 236 -9.02 -11.49 -18.02
CA GLU A 236 -10.35 -11.06 -18.47
C GLU A 236 -10.34 -9.73 -19.25
N ASP A 237 -9.29 -8.90 -19.10
CA ASP A 237 -9.16 -7.60 -19.74
C ASP A 237 -8.27 -7.68 -20.99
N GLU A 238 -8.87 -7.65 -22.19
CA GLU A 238 -8.15 -7.67 -23.48
C GLU A 238 -7.12 -6.53 -23.65
N GLY A 239 -7.23 -5.47 -22.84
CA GLY A 239 -6.31 -4.36 -22.78
C GLY A 239 -5.04 -4.62 -21.99
N ILE A 240 -4.94 -5.73 -21.24
CA ILE A 240 -3.82 -6.04 -20.34
C ILE A 240 -3.07 -7.29 -20.82
N ASP A 241 -1.74 -7.18 -20.92
CA ASP A 241 -0.84 -8.28 -21.27
C ASP A 241 0.00 -8.75 -20.08
N ILE A 242 0.34 -7.81 -19.19
CA ILE A 242 1.34 -8.01 -18.15
C ILE A 242 0.78 -7.65 -16.79
N VAL A 243 0.99 -8.53 -15.82
CA VAL A 243 0.83 -8.24 -14.39
C VAL A 243 2.20 -7.95 -13.79
N ASP A 244 2.37 -6.74 -13.25
CA ASP A 244 3.57 -6.32 -12.52
C ASP A 244 3.40 -6.61 -11.03
N LEU A 245 4.17 -7.56 -10.51
CA LEU A 245 4.18 -7.94 -9.10
C LEU A 245 5.07 -7.00 -8.24
N GLY A 246 5.60 -5.95 -8.85
CA GLY A 246 6.46 -4.94 -8.26
C GLY A 246 7.93 -5.36 -8.16
N PRO A 247 8.79 -4.50 -7.58
CA PRO A 247 10.21 -4.76 -7.42
C PRO A 247 10.48 -5.83 -6.35
N SER A 248 11.56 -6.60 -6.50
CA SER A 248 12.03 -7.50 -5.45
C SER A 248 12.92 -6.75 -4.45
N GLY A 249 12.41 -6.58 -3.23
CA GLY A 249 13.10 -5.88 -2.14
C GLY A 249 14.22 -6.70 -1.48
N THR A 250 14.17 -8.02 -1.59
CA THR A 250 15.16 -8.95 -1.05
C THR A 250 15.17 -10.23 -1.89
N ASP A 251 16.21 -11.05 -1.76
CA ASP A 251 16.28 -12.36 -2.43
C ASP A 251 15.10 -13.26 -2.03
N ALA A 252 14.66 -13.18 -0.77
CA ALA A 252 13.49 -13.94 -0.29
C ALA A 252 12.20 -13.54 -1.03
N PHE A 253 12.03 -12.25 -1.33
CA PHE A 253 10.88 -11.77 -2.13
C PHE A 253 11.02 -12.14 -3.61
N SER A 254 12.23 -12.18 -4.17
CA SER A 254 12.45 -12.72 -5.53
C SER A 254 12.01 -14.17 -5.62
N VAL A 255 12.48 -15.01 -4.71
CA VAL A 255 12.11 -16.44 -4.63
C VAL A 255 10.62 -16.63 -4.40
N LEU A 256 9.97 -15.72 -3.65
CA LEU A 256 8.52 -15.75 -3.46
C LEU A 256 7.79 -15.45 -4.77
N LYS A 257 8.23 -14.42 -5.51
CA LYS A 257 7.63 -14.00 -6.77
C LYS A 257 7.82 -15.05 -7.86
N GLU A 258 8.99 -15.66 -7.95
CA GLU A 258 9.27 -16.80 -8.85
C GLU A 258 8.30 -17.97 -8.66
N LYS A 259 7.73 -18.14 -7.47
CA LYS A 259 6.74 -19.22 -7.24
C LYS A 259 5.37 -18.93 -7.83
N VAL A 260 5.07 -17.67 -8.12
CA VAL A 260 3.77 -17.19 -8.61
C VAL A 260 3.86 -16.49 -9.97
N SER A 261 5.07 -16.21 -10.47
CA SER A 261 5.35 -15.78 -11.84
C SER A 261 6.01 -16.94 -12.59
N VAL A 262 5.48 -17.30 -13.75
CA VAL A 262 6.17 -18.23 -14.66
C VAL A 262 7.34 -17.47 -15.28
N VAL A 263 8.56 -17.74 -14.83
CA VAL A 263 9.76 -17.23 -15.47
C VAL A 263 9.96 -18.00 -16.77
N GLN A 264 9.98 -17.30 -17.91
CA GLN A 264 10.58 -17.81 -19.15
C GLN A 264 12.09 -17.58 -19.12
#